data_AF-A0A3S0K3D0-F1
#
_entry.id   AF-A0A3S0K3D0-F1
#
_cell.length_a   1.000
_cell.length_b   1.000
_cell.length_c   1.000
_cell.angle_alpha   90.00
_cell.angle_beta   90.00
_cell.angle_gamma   90.00
#
_symmetry.space_group_name_H-M   'P 1'
#
loop_
_entity.id
_entity.type
_entity.pdbx_description
1 polymer ?
#
loop_
_entity_poly.entity_id
_entity_poly.type
_entity_poly.pdbx_seq_one_letter_code
_entity_poly.pdbx_strand_id
1 'polypeptide(L)'
;MQWLNKQVRPEILALAPYVSARSELADASGLIPLDANENPWAPYPQTAEMSLVNRYPDPQPVNLLSRLATFYGVKPTQIFVGRGMDEGIELLIRVFCTAYQDNIVTVKPTFSYYKVAADIQGIETRELALGAAPDFKLDIQQLLALCDAKTKIIFVCTPNNPTGNSLTLAEIETILKAKPEIVLAVDEAYLEFSSLPSAIALMSKYDNLVVMKTMSKAFAFAGVRMGSLLAQQPIIELVRKVMAPYPLAEPCIRVAMQTLSPHGMYLAQSRIDALKSERERVFAALQQVADITVYPSDANFLLVQVADAAKTYKELLAKGIIVRNRHKDIPNTLRITIASAAENDLLLAAFGVAGANPQLQRTATVIRNTNETKIVAEVNLDKTAPVKIHTGIGFFDHMLEQLGKHGGFSLKLIADGDTHIDYHHTVEDVAITLGQALKQALGNKRGINRYGFTVPMDESLASANIDLSGRGVLVYEASFATPLIGDFPVEMVEHFFYSLADSMEAAIHLKVDGENAHHQVEGLFKAFAKALQQAIAITSDGLPSTKGVL
;
A
#
# COMPACT_ATOMS: atom_id res chain seq x y z
N MET A 1 44.16 -18.28 -5.57
CA MET A 1 42.88 -18.97 -5.83
C MET A 1 42.84 -20.43 -5.35
N GLN A 2 43.85 -21.28 -5.61
CA GLN A 2 43.81 -22.69 -5.17
C GLN A 2 43.62 -22.91 -3.65
N TRP A 3 44.19 -22.05 -2.78
CA TRP A 3 43.99 -22.18 -1.33
C TRP A 3 42.54 -21.89 -0.93
N LEU A 4 41.93 -20.82 -1.50
CA LEU A 4 40.57 -20.39 -1.21
C LEU A 4 39.56 -21.48 -1.60
N ASN A 5 39.72 -22.07 -2.79
CA ASN A 5 38.85 -23.16 -3.25
C ASN A 5 38.92 -24.41 -2.35
N LYS A 6 40.00 -24.60 -1.57
CA LYS A 6 40.10 -25.69 -0.58
C LYS A 6 39.41 -25.36 0.75
N GLN A 7 39.19 -24.08 1.06
CA GLN A 7 38.54 -23.65 2.31
C GLN A 7 37.03 -23.44 2.17
N VAL A 8 36.56 -23.08 0.97
CA VAL A 8 35.14 -22.80 0.74
C VAL A 8 34.38 -24.12 0.53
N ARG A 9 33.19 -24.21 1.14
CA ARG A 9 32.26 -25.34 0.97
C ARG A 9 31.94 -25.56 -0.53
N PRO A 10 31.93 -26.80 -1.04
CA PRO A 10 31.73 -27.07 -2.47
C PRO A 10 30.45 -26.47 -3.06
N GLU A 11 29.33 -26.55 -2.34
CA GLU A 11 28.05 -25.98 -2.77
C GLU A 11 28.08 -24.44 -2.85
N ILE A 12 28.87 -23.77 -2.01
CA ILE A 12 29.03 -22.31 -2.06
C ILE A 12 29.90 -21.91 -3.26
N LEU A 13 30.91 -22.71 -3.62
CA LEU A 13 31.68 -22.48 -4.85
C LEU A 13 30.84 -22.67 -6.12
N ALA A 14 29.86 -23.56 -6.08
CA ALA A 14 28.96 -23.84 -7.21
C ALA A 14 27.74 -22.89 -7.28
N LEU A 15 27.44 -22.17 -6.20
CA LEU A 15 26.25 -21.34 -6.08
C LEU A 15 26.32 -20.13 -7.00
N ALA A 16 25.33 -19.97 -7.88
CA ALA A 16 25.11 -18.72 -8.58
C ALA A 16 24.44 -17.71 -7.63
N PRO A 17 24.90 -16.44 -7.59
CA PRO A 17 24.25 -15.43 -6.76
C PRO A 17 22.81 -15.20 -7.24
N TYR A 18 21.93 -14.84 -6.32
CA TYR A 18 20.57 -14.41 -6.66
C TYR A 18 20.61 -13.14 -7.53
N VAL A 19 19.87 -13.16 -8.65
CA VAL A 19 19.83 -12.05 -9.61
C VAL A 19 18.49 -11.33 -9.54
N SER A 20 18.52 -10.03 -9.26
CA SER A 20 17.40 -9.10 -9.41
C SER A 20 17.42 -8.43 -10.79
N ALA A 21 16.30 -7.87 -11.25
CA ALA A 21 16.28 -7.14 -12.52
C ALA A 21 17.27 -5.95 -12.49
N ARG A 22 17.34 -5.23 -11.36
CA ARG A 22 18.28 -4.12 -11.17
C ARG A 22 19.74 -4.56 -11.18
N SER A 23 20.07 -5.77 -10.71
CA SER A 23 21.45 -6.28 -10.77
C SER A 23 21.94 -6.60 -12.18
N GLU A 24 21.03 -6.68 -13.17
CA GLU A 24 21.39 -6.86 -14.58
C GLU A 24 21.66 -5.52 -15.29
N LEU A 25 21.37 -4.39 -14.63
CA LEU A 25 21.61 -3.04 -15.16
C LEU A 25 22.83 -2.40 -14.48
N ALA A 26 23.59 -1.61 -15.25
CA ALA A 26 24.71 -0.84 -14.71
C ALA A 26 24.22 0.34 -13.83
N ASP A 27 23.11 0.96 -14.21
CA ASP A 27 22.39 1.97 -13.45
C ASP A 27 20.90 1.88 -13.76
N ALA A 28 20.08 1.90 -12.71
CA ALA A 28 18.61 1.91 -12.79
C ALA A 28 18.00 3.22 -12.28
N SER A 29 18.83 4.22 -11.96
CA SER A 29 18.39 5.52 -11.48
C SER A 29 17.51 6.23 -12.52
N GLY A 30 16.43 6.87 -12.06
CA GLY A 30 15.48 7.59 -12.92
C GLY A 30 14.51 6.72 -13.73
N LEU A 31 14.61 5.38 -13.65
CA LEU A 31 13.61 4.48 -14.24
C LEU A 31 12.36 4.38 -13.37
N ILE A 32 11.21 4.19 -13.99
CA ILE A 32 9.94 3.87 -13.30
C ILE A 32 10.02 2.41 -12.81
N PRO A 33 10.04 2.17 -11.49
CA PRO A 33 10.40 0.87 -10.92
C PRO A 33 9.20 -0.10 -10.84
N LEU A 34 8.89 -0.79 -11.94
CA LEU A 34 7.80 -1.76 -12.01
C LEU A 34 8.30 -3.23 -11.95
N ASP A 35 9.47 -3.45 -11.37
CA ASP A 35 10.19 -4.73 -11.43
C ASP A 35 10.19 -5.53 -10.12
N ALA A 36 10.02 -4.87 -8.96
CA ALA A 36 10.32 -5.43 -7.64
C ALA A 36 9.10 -5.66 -6.73
N ASN A 37 7.89 -5.40 -7.23
CA ASN A 37 6.64 -5.44 -6.47
C ASN A 37 6.64 -4.48 -5.27
N GLU A 38 7.35 -3.36 -5.39
CA GLU A 38 7.40 -2.34 -4.35
C GLU A 38 6.12 -1.49 -4.36
N ASN A 39 5.78 -0.94 -3.21
CA ASN A 39 4.70 0.03 -3.12
C ASN A 39 5.19 1.37 -3.67
N PRO A 40 4.43 2.07 -4.54
CA PRO A 40 4.86 3.33 -5.15
C PRO A 40 4.90 4.50 -4.16
N TRP A 41 4.21 4.41 -3.02
CA TRP A 41 4.18 5.49 -2.04
C TRP A 41 5.19 5.28 -0.92
N ALA A 42 5.83 6.37 -0.50
CA ALA A 42 6.71 6.37 0.65
C ALA A 42 5.98 5.94 1.94
N PRO A 43 6.66 5.22 2.85
CA PRO A 43 6.09 4.79 4.13
C PRO A 43 5.66 5.96 5.01
N TYR A 44 4.70 5.71 5.92
CA TYR A 44 4.25 6.69 6.89
C TYR A 44 4.71 6.34 8.32
N PRO A 45 5.24 7.31 9.09
CA PRO A 45 5.58 8.67 8.71
C PRO A 45 6.93 8.75 7.98
N GLN A 46 7.14 9.85 7.28
CA GLN A 46 8.41 10.12 6.58
C GLN A 46 9.41 10.81 7.52
N THR A 47 9.65 10.25 8.71
CA THR A 47 10.57 10.83 9.71
C THR A 47 11.73 9.89 9.99
N ALA A 48 12.96 10.39 9.86
CA ALA A 48 14.17 9.65 10.25
C ALA A 48 14.44 9.89 11.74
N GLU A 49 14.03 8.94 12.60
CA GLU A 49 14.32 9.05 14.02
C GLU A 49 15.61 8.32 14.39
N MET A 50 16.63 9.11 14.72
CA MET A 50 17.99 8.64 15.05
C MET A 50 18.27 8.57 16.55
N SER A 51 17.29 8.81 17.42
CA SER A 51 17.46 8.62 18.86
C SER A 51 17.64 7.13 19.19
N LEU A 52 18.44 6.85 20.22
CA LEU A 52 18.74 5.50 20.75
C LEU A 52 19.57 4.56 19.85
N VAL A 53 20.07 5.00 18.71
CA VAL A 53 20.95 4.19 17.84
C VAL A 53 22.29 3.79 18.50
N ASN A 54 22.64 4.42 19.63
CA ASN A 54 23.81 4.08 20.43
C ASN A 54 23.59 2.88 21.38
N ARG A 55 22.37 2.31 21.43
CA ARG A 55 22.01 1.17 22.28
C ARG A 55 21.48 0.02 21.42
N TYR A 56 21.73 -1.21 21.85
CA TYR A 56 21.13 -2.39 21.22
C TYR A 56 19.62 -2.43 21.53
N PRO A 57 18.78 -2.77 20.54
CA PRO A 57 17.37 -3.03 20.79
C PRO A 57 17.19 -4.38 21.49
N ASP A 58 15.97 -4.64 21.96
CA ASP A 58 15.59 -5.99 22.39
C ASP A 58 15.70 -6.97 21.21
N PRO A 59 16.22 -8.21 21.40
CA PRO A 59 16.29 -9.24 20.36
C PRO A 59 14.97 -9.49 19.63
N GLN A 60 13.87 -9.42 20.39
CA GLN A 60 12.49 -9.51 19.90
C GLN A 60 11.67 -8.45 20.64
N PRO A 61 11.52 -7.23 20.07
CA PRO A 61 10.95 -6.09 20.78
C PRO A 61 9.49 -6.35 21.20
N VAL A 62 9.24 -6.33 22.51
CA VAL A 62 7.96 -6.75 23.11
C VAL A 62 6.78 -5.93 22.58
N ASN A 63 6.95 -4.61 22.45
CA ASN A 63 5.89 -3.72 21.95
C ASN A 63 5.56 -3.97 20.47
N LEU A 64 6.59 -4.21 19.64
CA LEU A 64 6.41 -4.55 18.23
C LEU A 64 5.70 -5.89 18.07
N LEU A 65 6.16 -6.91 18.83
CA LEU A 65 5.52 -8.23 18.83
C LEU A 65 4.06 -8.14 19.26
N SER A 66 3.75 -7.40 20.33
CA SER A 66 2.38 -7.25 20.82
C SER A 66 1.49 -6.60 19.76
N ARG A 67 1.96 -5.54 19.09
CA ARG A 67 1.22 -4.84 18.04
C ARG A 67 0.97 -5.71 16.83
N LEU A 68 1.99 -6.42 16.34
CA LEU A 68 1.86 -7.34 15.22
C LEU A 68 1.00 -8.56 15.56
N ALA A 69 1.14 -9.11 16.77
CA ALA A 69 0.31 -10.21 17.25
C ALA A 69 -1.17 -9.80 17.27
N THR A 70 -1.47 -8.59 17.75
CA THR A 70 -2.82 -8.02 17.74
C THR A 70 -3.33 -7.85 16.32
N PHE A 71 -2.51 -7.28 15.43
CA PHE A 71 -2.86 -7.06 14.03
C PHE A 71 -3.19 -8.38 13.29
N TYR A 72 -2.38 -9.41 13.51
CA TYR A 72 -2.58 -10.72 12.88
C TYR A 72 -3.57 -11.64 13.63
N GLY A 73 -4.08 -11.21 14.79
CA GLY A 73 -5.00 -12.03 15.60
C GLY A 73 -4.36 -13.28 16.23
N VAL A 74 -3.08 -13.23 16.57
CA VAL A 74 -2.34 -14.34 17.21
C VAL A 74 -1.82 -13.95 18.59
N LYS A 75 -1.27 -14.92 19.34
CA LYS A 75 -0.57 -14.64 20.60
C LYS A 75 0.85 -14.13 20.36
N PRO A 76 1.42 -13.27 21.22
CA PRO A 76 2.83 -12.85 21.13
C PRO A 76 3.85 -14.01 21.19
N THR A 77 3.46 -15.17 21.72
CA THR A 77 4.29 -16.39 21.74
C THR A 77 4.25 -17.16 20.41
N GLN A 78 3.32 -16.81 19.51
CA GLN A 78 3.11 -17.45 18.21
C GLN A 78 3.69 -16.64 17.04
N ILE A 79 4.50 -15.62 17.33
CA ILE A 79 5.10 -14.76 16.32
C ILE A 79 6.61 -14.54 16.57
N PHE A 80 7.37 -14.59 15.48
CA PHE A 80 8.75 -14.12 15.37
C PHE A 80 8.81 -12.99 14.35
N VAL A 81 9.65 -11.97 14.61
CA VAL A 81 9.86 -10.84 13.68
C VAL A 81 11.34 -10.72 13.37
N GLY A 82 11.67 -10.62 12.09
CA GLY A 82 13.04 -10.62 11.59
C GLY A 82 13.24 -9.75 10.35
N ARG A 83 14.43 -9.88 9.77
CA ARG A 83 14.93 -9.12 8.63
C ARG A 83 14.27 -9.55 7.31
N GLY A 84 13.00 -9.20 7.17
CA GLY A 84 12.17 -9.63 6.05
C GLY A 84 11.76 -11.10 6.15
N MET A 85 11.03 -11.56 5.14
CA MET A 85 10.61 -12.97 5.06
C MET A 85 11.77 -13.91 4.69
N ASP A 86 12.77 -13.38 3.98
CA ASP A 86 13.97 -14.11 3.57
C ASP A 86 14.70 -14.74 4.77
N GLU A 87 14.86 -13.99 5.86
CA GLU A 87 15.42 -14.54 7.11
C GLU A 87 14.52 -15.65 7.68
N GLY A 88 13.20 -15.51 7.58
CA GLY A 88 12.27 -16.55 8.02
C GLY A 88 12.47 -17.88 7.29
N ILE A 89 12.67 -17.83 5.97
CA ILE A 89 12.97 -19.01 5.14
C ILE A 89 14.27 -19.67 5.61
N GLU A 90 15.33 -18.88 5.79
CA GLU A 90 16.63 -19.37 6.26
C GLU A 90 16.53 -20.02 7.65
N LEU A 91 15.83 -19.39 8.59
CA LEU A 91 15.68 -19.90 9.96
C LEU A 91 14.88 -21.20 9.98
N LEU A 92 13.80 -21.32 9.19
CA LEU A 92 13.05 -22.57 9.10
C LEU A 92 13.92 -23.73 8.58
N ILE A 93 14.66 -23.50 7.50
CA ILE A 93 15.60 -24.50 6.95
C ILE A 93 16.66 -24.86 8.01
N ARG A 94 17.20 -23.87 8.73
CA ARG A 94 18.21 -24.09 9.77
C ARG A 94 17.68 -24.86 10.99
N VAL A 95 16.40 -24.70 11.34
CA VAL A 95 15.76 -25.43 12.45
C VAL A 95 15.47 -26.88 12.08
N PHE A 96 14.90 -27.11 10.90
CA PHE A 96 14.28 -28.41 10.58
C PHE A 96 15.12 -29.31 9.68
N CYS A 97 16.08 -28.76 8.92
CA CYS A 97 16.81 -29.50 7.90
C CYS A 97 18.28 -29.74 8.28
N THR A 98 18.69 -31.00 8.22
CA THR A 98 20.08 -31.43 8.37
C THR A 98 20.77 -31.45 7.00
N ALA A 99 21.90 -30.75 6.90
CA ALA A 99 22.69 -30.64 5.68
C ALA A 99 22.99 -32.01 5.04
N TYR A 100 22.77 -32.13 3.74
CA TYR A 100 22.98 -33.32 2.90
C TYR A 100 22.21 -34.59 3.31
N GLN A 101 21.23 -34.47 4.21
CA GLN A 101 20.42 -35.58 4.68
C GLN A 101 18.94 -35.36 4.37
N ASP A 102 18.45 -34.15 4.66
CA ASP A 102 17.06 -33.77 4.50
C ASP A 102 16.82 -33.05 3.17
N ASN A 103 15.55 -32.97 2.77
CA ASN A 103 15.10 -32.22 1.59
C ASN A 103 13.92 -31.29 1.92
N ILE A 104 13.71 -30.31 1.02
CA ILE A 104 12.50 -29.50 0.97
C ILE A 104 11.75 -29.76 -0.34
N VAL A 105 10.44 -29.50 -0.33
CA VAL A 105 9.58 -29.57 -1.51
C VAL A 105 9.00 -28.18 -1.79
N THR A 106 9.01 -27.76 -3.05
CA THR A 106 8.39 -26.50 -3.50
C THR A 106 7.88 -26.61 -4.94
N VAL A 107 7.46 -25.51 -5.54
CA VAL A 107 6.80 -25.45 -6.85
C VAL A 107 7.60 -24.53 -7.78
N LYS A 108 7.60 -24.80 -9.09
CA LYS A 108 8.21 -23.91 -10.09
C LYS A 108 7.24 -23.58 -11.23
N PRO A 109 7.12 -22.31 -11.66
CA PRO A 109 7.85 -21.16 -11.11
C PRO A 109 7.22 -20.63 -9.80
N THR A 110 8.07 -20.31 -8.83
CA THR A 110 7.71 -19.60 -7.60
C THR A 110 8.83 -18.63 -7.20
N PHE A 111 8.79 -18.09 -5.99
CA PHE A 111 9.88 -17.30 -5.43
C PHE A 111 11.15 -18.15 -5.28
N SER A 112 12.20 -17.81 -6.03
CA SER A 112 13.40 -18.65 -6.13
C SER A 112 14.27 -18.68 -4.86
N TYR A 113 14.01 -17.81 -3.87
CA TYR A 113 14.86 -17.74 -2.68
C TYR A 113 14.75 -18.98 -1.78
N TYR A 114 13.64 -19.73 -1.83
CA TYR A 114 13.53 -21.01 -1.10
C TYR A 114 14.66 -21.96 -1.49
N LYS A 115 14.89 -22.11 -2.81
CA LYS A 115 15.97 -22.94 -3.34
C LYS A 115 17.34 -22.36 -3.02
N VAL A 116 17.52 -21.04 -3.14
CA VAL A 116 18.81 -20.39 -2.81
C VAL A 116 19.19 -20.63 -1.35
N ALA A 117 18.25 -20.46 -0.42
CA ALA A 117 18.49 -20.70 1.00
C ALA A 117 18.78 -22.18 1.30
N ALA A 118 18.08 -23.10 0.61
CA ALA A 118 18.34 -24.54 0.71
C ALA A 118 19.74 -24.90 0.18
N ASP A 119 20.13 -24.40 -1.00
CA ASP A 119 21.44 -24.63 -1.61
C ASP A 119 22.58 -24.12 -0.71
N ILE A 120 22.42 -22.94 -0.09
CA ILE A 120 23.38 -22.38 0.88
C ILE A 120 23.58 -23.32 2.09
N GLN A 121 22.53 -24.03 2.50
CA GLN A 121 22.56 -24.95 3.64
C GLN A 121 22.90 -26.41 3.23
N GLY A 122 23.09 -26.69 1.94
CA GLY A 122 23.35 -28.03 1.42
C GLY A 122 22.11 -28.94 1.49
N ILE A 123 20.92 -28.37 1.29
CA ILE A 123 19.62 -29.08 1.35
C ILE A 123 19.10 -29.31 -0.06
N GLU A 124 18.69 -30.56 -0.35
CA GLU A 124 18.08 -30.91 -1.63
C GLU A 124 16.73 -30.19 -1.79
N THR A 125 16.49 -29.58 -2.95
CA THR A 125 15.20 -28.97 -3.29
C THR A 125 14.50 -29.80 -4.37
N ARG A 126 13.30 -30.30 -4.08
CA ARG A 126 12.43 -31.00 -5.03
C ARG A 126 11.35 -30.05 -5.51
N GLU A 127 11.25 -29.86 -6.82
CA GLU A 127 10.37 -28.85 -7.42
C GLU A 127 9.30 -29.49 -8.30
N LEU A 128 8.03 -29.31 -7.95
CA LEU A 128 6.90 -29.62 -8.83
C LEU A 128 6.73 -28.52 -9.87
N ALA A 129 6.58 -28.85 -11.15
CA ALA A 129 6.16 -27.87 -12.14
C ALA A 129 4.68 -27.49 -11.92
N LEU A 130 4.40 -26.19 -11.82
CA LEU A 130 3.05 -25.66 -11.72
C LEU A 130 2.27 -25.98 -13.01
N GLY A 131 0.94 -26.08 -12.90
CA GLY A 131 0.06 -26.25 -14.05
C GLY A 131 0.28 -25.18 -15.13
N ALA A 132 -0.11 -25.51 -16.36
CA ALA A 132 0.00 -24.57 -17.47
C ALA A 132 -0.91 -23.35 -17.27
N ALA A 133 -0.66 -22.30 -18.05
CA ALA A 133 -1.58 -21.18 -18.18
C ALA A 133 -2.97 -21.63 -18.67
N PRO A 134 -4.06 -20.90 -18.33
CA PRO A 134 -4.06 -19.62 -17.59
C PRO A 134 -4.26 -19.76 -16.08
N ASP A 135 -4.57 -20.95 -15.56
CA ASP A 135 -4.96 -21.16 -14.16
C ASP A 135 -3.76 -21.43 -13.24
N PHE A 136 -2.63 -21.90 -13.79
CA PHE A 136 -1.40 -22.15 -13.05
C PHE A 136 -1.66 -23.00 -11.79
N LYS A 137 -2.53 -24.01 -11.92
CA LYS A 137 -3.03 -24.76 -10.78
C LYS A 137 -1.94 -25.61 -10.13
N LEU A 138 -1.95 -25.66 -8.80
CA LEU A 138 -1.11 -26.58 -8.04
C LEU A 138 -1.75 -27.97 -7.99
N ASP A 139 -1.05 -28.97 -8.52
CA ASP A 139 -1.43 -30.38 -8.30
C ASP A 139 -0.93 -30.84 -6.93
N ILE A 140 -1.83 -30.82 -5.95
CA ILE A 140 -1.54 -31.21 -4.57
C ILE A 140 -1.11 -32.69 -4.50
N GLN A 141 -1.71 -33.58 -5.29
CA GLN A 141 -1.35 -35.00 -5.22
C GLN A 141 0.08 -35.23 -5.70
N GLN A 142 0.46 -34.59 -6.82
CA GLN A 142 1.84 -34.67 -7.31
C GLN A 142 2.84 -33.99 -6.37
N LEU A 143 2.46 -32.88 -5.73
CA LEU A 143 3.30 -32.22 -4.74
C LEU A 143 3.60 -33.16 -3.57
N LEU A 144 2.56 -33.81 -3.05
CA LEU A 144 2.67 -34.76 -1.94
C LEU A 144 3.48 -36.01 -2.33
N ALA A 145 3.45 -36.41 -3.60
CA ALA A 145 4.22 -37.54 -4.12
C ALA A 145 5.74 -37.27 -4.19
N LEU A 146 6.18 -36.00 -4.19
CA LEU A 146 7.60 -35.64 -4.10
C LEU A 146 8.16 -35.80 -2.67
N CYS A 147 7.28 -35.86 -1.66
CA CYS A 147 7.67 -35.96 -0.27
C CYS A 147 8.07 -37.39 0.10
N ASP A 148 9.16 -37.54 0.82
CA ASP A 148 9.61 -38.81 1.40
C ASP A 148 9.93 -38.67 2.91
N ALA A 149 10.51 -39.71 3.51
CA ALA A 149 10.86 -39.72 4.94
C ALA A 149 11.92 -38.66 5.35
N LYS A 150 12.61 -38.05 4.37
CA LYS A 150 13.63 -37.00 4.57
C LYS A 150 13.08 -35.59 4.29
N THR A 151 11.85 -35.48 3.79
CA THR A 151 11.23 -34.18 3.55
C THR A 151 10.87 -33.53 4.88
N LYS A 152 11.37 -32.31 5.11
CA LYS A 152 11.14 -31.57 6.35
C LYS A 152 10.22 -30.38 6.19
N ILE A 153 10.24 -29.74 5.02
CA ILE A 153 9.46 -28.53 4.77
C ILE A 153 8.85 -28.60 3.36
N ILE A 154 7.59 -28.23 3.25
CA ILE A 154 6.93 -27.86 1.99
C ILE A 154 6.77 -26.33 1.99
N PHE A 155 7.31 -25.65 0.97
CA PHE A 155 7.08 -24.22 0.75
C PHE A 155 6.04 -24.01 -0.35
N VAL A 156 4.98 -23.26 -0.03
CA VAL A 156 3.96 -22.82 -0.99
C VAL A 156 3.76 -21.31 -0.89
N CYS A 157 3.68 -20.62 -2.03
CA CYS A 157 3.47 -19.18 -2.09
C CYS A 157 2.05 -18.87 -2.59
N THR A 158 1.30 -18.08 -1.83
CA THR A 158 -0.10 -17.74 -2.13
C THR A 158 -0.47 -16.35 -1.61
N PRO A 159 -0.80 -15.38 -2.50
CA PRO A 159 -0.71 -15.44 -3.96
C PRO A 159 0.70 -15.75 -4.48
N ASN A 160 0.83 -16.62 -5.48
CA ASN A 160 2.12 -17.09 -5.98
C ASN A 160 2.85 -15.99 -6.77
N ASN A 161 4.17 -15.88 -6.58
CA ASN A 161 5.04 -15.05 -7.39
C ASN A 161 5.85 -15.94 -8.34
N PRO A 162 5.72 -15.84 -9.68
CA PRO A 162 5.28 -14.65 -10.43
C PRO A 162 3.87 -14.72 -11.03
N THR A 163 3.11 -15.79 -10.83
CA THR A 163 1.88 -16.06 -11.60
C THR A 163 0.64 -15.35 -11.08
N GLY A 164 0.61 -14.96 -9.81
CA GLY A 164 -0.48 -14.20 -9.19
C GLY A 164 -1.66 -15.04 -8.68
N ASN A 165 -1.73 -16.33 -8.99
CA ASN A 165 -2.80 -17.21 -8.53
C ASN A 165 -2.64 -17.61 -7.05
N SER A 166 -3.74 -17.91 -6.38
CA SER A 166 -3.79 -18.23 -4.95
C SER A 166 -4.26 -19.65 -4.69
N LEU A 167 -3.93 -20.18 -3.51
CA LEU A 167 -4.50 -21.38 -2.93
C LEU A 167 -5.62 -20.99 -1.94
N THR A 168 -6.69 -21.78 -1.94
CA THR A 168 -7.75 -21.66 -0.93
C THR A 168 -7.33 -22.30 0.40
N LEU A 169 -7.99 -21.93 1.50
CA LEU A 169 -7.77 -22.59 2.80
C LEU A 169 -8.03 -24.10 2.75
N ALA A 170 -9.00 -24.55 1.95
CA ALA A 170 -9.30 -25.98 1.81
C ALA A 170 -8.16 -26.75 1.14
N GLU A 171 -7.50 -26.14 0.16
CA GLU A 171 -6.33 -26.71 -0.51
C GLU A 171 -5.12 -26.77 0.44
N ILE A 172 -4.86 -25.70 1.18
CA ILE A 172 -3.82 -25.67 2.22
C ILE A 172 -4.10 -26.73 3.29
N GLU A 173 -5.34 -26.83 3.76
CA GLU A 173 -5.76 -27.82 4.75
C GLU A 173 -5.62 -29.26 4.24
N THR A 174 -5.80 -29.49 2.93
CA THR A 174 -5.58 -30.81 2.32
C THR A 174 -4.12 -31.23 2.42
N ILE A 175 -3.17 -30.32 2.20
CA ILE A 175 -1.74 -30.58 2.36
C ILE A 175 -1.42 -30.88 3.83
N LEU A 176 -1.90 -30.04 4.76
CA LEU A 176 -1.68 -30.21 6.20
C LEU A 176 -2.19 -31.56 6.73
N LYS A 177 -3.39 -31.97 6.31
CA LYS A 177 -3.99 -33.27 6.68
C LYS A 177 -3.20 -34.45 6.14
N ALA A 178 -2.66 -34.33 4.93
CA ALA A 178 -1.95 -35.44 4.26
C ALA A 178 -0.54 -35.66 4.79
N LYS A 179 0.12 -34.61 5.33
CA LYS A 179 1.52 -34.65 5.81
C LYS A 179 1.67 -33.95 7.17
N PRO A 180 1.02 -34.43 8.24
CA PRO A 180 1.14 -33.85 9.58
C PRO A 180 2.57 -33.87 10.14
N GLU A 181 3.44 -34.72 9.61
CA GLU A 181 4.85 -34.87 10.00
C GLU A 181 5.80 -33.85 9.32
N ILE A 182 5.34 -33.12 8.31
CA ILE A 182 6.14 -32.17 7.53
C ILE A 182 5.68 -30.75 7.84
N VAL A 183 6.62 -29.81 8.01
CA VAL A 183 6.27 -28.39 8.18
C VAL A 183 5.73 -27.84 6.86
N LEU A 184 4.52 -27.28 6.87
CA LEU A 184 4.01 -26.52 5.73
C LEU A 184 4.26 -25.03 5.98
N ALA A 185 5.17 -24.44 5.20
CA ALA A 185 5.47 -23.02 5.22
C ALA A 185 4.68 -22.31 4.10
N VAL A 186 3.65 -21.57 4.48
CA VAL A 186 2.80 -20.79 3.57
C VAL A 186 3.33 -19.35 3.50
N ASP A 187 3.88 -18.99 2.35
CA ASP A 187 4.32 -17.62 2.03
C ASP A 187 3.12 -16.78 1.60
N GLU A 188 2.76 -15.81 2.44
CA GLU A 188 1.66 -14.87 2.23
C GLU A 188 2.18 -13.45 2.01
N ALA A 189 3.31 -13.27 1.32
CA ALA A 189 3.92 -11.96 1.08
C ALA A 189 3.01 -10.95 0.35
N TYR A 190 1.97 -11.44 -0.33
CA TYR A 190 1.05 -10.63 -1.14
C TYR A 190 -0.42 -10.75 -0.69
N LEU A 191 -0.71 -11.45 0.41
CA LEU A 191 -2.09 -11.77 0.78
C LEU A 191 -2.93 -10.51 1.07
N GLU A 192 -2.33 -9.42 1.54
CA GLU A 192 -3.06 -8.16 1.79
C GLU A 192 -3.78 -7.61 0.54
N PHE A 193 -3.36 -8.01 -0.67
CA PHE A 193 -4.02 -7.65 -1.93
C PHE A 193 -5.12 -8.62 -2.37
N SER A 194 -5.19 -9.81 -1.77
CA SER A 194 -6.16 -10.86 -2.07
C SER A 194 -7.50 -10.59 -1.37
N SER A 195 -8.57 -11.20 -1.87
CA SER A 195 -9.85 -11.32 -1.15
C SER A 195 -9.94 -12.60 -0.33
N LEU A 196 -8.98 -13.52 -0.46
CA LEU A 196 -8.97 -14.78 0.28
C LEU A 196 -8.48 -14.59 1.73
N PRO A 197 -9.00 -15.37 2.69
CA PRO A 197 -8.54 -15.33 4.07
C PRO A 197 -7.14 -15.95 4.22
N SER A 198 -6.42 -15.49 5.25
CA SER A 198 -5.08 -16.01 5.59
C SER A 198 -5.13 -17.43 6.16
N ALA A 199 -4.10 -18.22 5.87
CA ALA A 199 -3.80 -19.51 6.49
C ALA A 199 -3.62 -19.42 8.02
N ILE A 200 -3.44 -18.23 8.59
CA ILE A 200 -3.45 -18.02 10.05
C ILE A 200 -4.71 -18.61 10.69
N ALA A 201 -5.84 -18.58 9.98
CA ALA A 201 -7.11 -19.17 10.43
C ALA A 201 -7.03 -20.69 10.73
N LEU A 202 -6.04 -21.39 10.17
CA LEU A 202 -5.81 -22.82 10.36
C LEU A 202 -4.81 -23.14 11.48
N MET A 203 -4.07 -22.14 11.99
CA MET A 203 -2.99 -22.37 12.94
C MET A 203 -3.45 -23.04 14.24
N SER A 204 -4.65 -22.73 14.74
CA SER A 204 -5.19 -23.35 15.95
C SER A 204 -5.48 -24.84 15.81
N LYS A 205 -5.55 -25.35 14.57
CA LYS A 205 -5.87 -26.75 14.24
C LYS A 205 -4.65 -27.58 13.82
N TYR A 206 -3.59 -26.94 13.33
CA TYR A 206 -2.44 -27.62 12.74
C TYR A 206 -1.12 -27.13 13.34
N ASP A 207 -0.45 -28.02 14.07
CA ASP A 207 0.81 -27.71 14.75
C ASP A 207 1.99 -27.54 13.79
N ASN A 208 1.92 -28.14 12.60
CA ASN A 208 2.96 -28.12 11.57
C ASN A 208 2.81 -26.97 10.56
N LEU A 209 1.86 -26.04 10.77
CA LEU A 209 1.68 -24.86 9.91
C LEU A 209 2.57 -23.70 10.35
N VAL A 210 3.27 -23.12 9.39
CA VAL A 210 3.96 -21.83 9.52
C VAL A 210 3.42 -20.89 8.45
N VAL A 211 2.96 -19.70 8.84
CA VAL A 211 2.56 -18.65 7.91
C VAL A 211 3.61 -17.55 7.92
N MET A 212 4.02 -17.11 6.74
CA MET A 212 5.07 -16.10 6.58
C MET A 212 4.45 -14.80 6.03
N LYS A 213 4.73 -13.68 6.69
CA LYS A 213 4.21 -12.35 6.34
C LYS A 213 5.34 -11.34 6.14
N THR A 214 5.10 -10.28 5.38
CA THR A 214 6.09 -9.21 5.20
C THR A 214 5.45 -7.83 5.22
N MET A 215 6.20 -6.84 5.71
CA MET A 215 5.83 -5.44 5.54
C MET A 215 6.32 -4.85 4.21
N SER A 216 7.12 -5.59 3.44
CA SER A 216 7.81 -5.07 2.26
C SER A 216 6.89 -4.60 1.14
N LYS A 217 5.71 -5.22 1.00
CA LYS A 217 4.81 -5.05 -0.14
C LYS A 217 3.69 -4.08 0.21
N ALA A 218 2.59 -4.59 0.75
CA ALA A 218 1.40 -3.80 1.08
C ALA A 218 1.69 -2.56 1.94
N PHE A 219 2.62 -2.66 2.90
CA PHE A 219 2.90 -1.61 3.87
C PHE A 219 4.02 -0.64 3.45
N ALA A 220 4.55 -0.73 2.22
CA ALA A 220 5.60 0.15 1.70
C ALA A 220 6.95 0.11 2.45
N PHE A 221 7.27 -1.03 3.09
CA PHE A 221 8.43 -1.17 3.99
C PHE A 221 9.57 -2.02 3.40
N ALA A 222 9.69 -2.06 2.07
CA ALA A 222 10.71 -2.88 1.41
C ALA A 222 12.12 -2.58 1.91
N GLY A 223 12.47 -1.30 2.11
CA GLY A 223 13.77 -0.86 2.63
C GLY A 223 13.97 -1.05 4.14
N VAL A 224 12.90 -1.18 4.92
CA VAL A 224 12.95 -1.40 6.38
C VAL A 224 13.37 -2.84 6.72
N ARG A 225 13.20 -3.77 5.77
CA ARG A 225 13.52 -5.20 5.93
C ARG A 225 12.82 -5.82 7.13
N MET A 226 11.49 -5.80 7.15
CA MET A 226 10.70 -6.42 8.23
C MET A 226 9.76 -7.51 7.72
N GLY A 227 9.80 -8.67 8.37
CA GLY A 227 8.93 -9.81 8.10
C GLY A 227 8.64 -10.61 9.36
N SER A 228 7.65 -11.50 9.28
CA SER A 228 7.16 -12.26 10.42
C SER A 228 6.93 -13.73 10.07
N LEU A 229 7.24 -14.60 11.01
CA LEU A 229 6.80 -15.99 11.02
C LEU A 229 5.72 -16.16 12.09
N LEU A 230 4.58 -16.73 11.70
CA LEU A 230 3.47 -17.06 12.60
C LEU A 230 3.32 -18.58 12.65
N ALA A 231 3.43 -19.16 13.83
CA ALA A 231 3.37 -20.61 14.03
C ALA A 231 2.96 -20.94 15.47
N GLN A 232 2.74 -22.23 15.76
CA GLN A 232 2.59 -22.65 17.15
C GLN A 232 3.85 -22.32 17.97
N GLN A 233 3.65 -22.02 19.26
CA GLN A 233 4.70 -21.56 20.16
C GLN A 233 5.96 -22.45 20.14
N PRO A 234 5.89 -23.80 20.13
CA PRO A 234 7.08 -24.64 20.07
C PRO A 234 7.96 -24.40 18.84
N ILE A 235 7.37 -24.10 17.66
CA ILE A 235 8.13 -23.76 16.46
C ILE A 235 8.83 -22.42 16.63
N ILE A 236 8.12 -21.41 17.14
CA ILE A 236 8.68 -20.07 17.36
C ILE A 236 9.82 -20.10 18.38
N GLU A 237 9.72 -20.92 19.42
CA GLU A 237 10.80 -21.12 20.39
C GLU A 237 12.05 -21.73 19.75
N LEU A 238 11.91 -22.67 18.81
CA LEU A 238 13.04 -23.22 18.06
C LEU A 238 13.67 -22.18 17.13
N VAL A 239 12.85 -21.40 16.41
CA VAL A 239 13.33 -20.31 15.56
C VAL A 239 14.15 -19.30 16.37
N ARG A 240 13.66 -18.92 17.56
CA ARG A 240 14.38 -18.00 18.48
C ARG A 240 15.71 -18.55 19.00
N LYS A 241 15.94 -19.87 18.97
CA LYS A 241 17.25 -20.46 19.34
C LYS A 241 18.32 -20.26 18.28
N VAL A 242 17.93 -20.06 17.01
CA VAL A 242 18.87 -19.97 15.88
C VAL A 242 18.91 -18.60 15.19
N MET A 243 18.04 -17.68 15.61
CA MET A 243 18.07 -16.28 15.16
C MET A 243 19.36 -15.56 15.56
N ALA A 244 19.69 -14.48 14.87
CA ALA A 244 20.74 -13.57 15.33
C ALA A 244 20.33 -12.91 16.67
N PRO A 245 21.29 -12.54 17.56
CA PRO A 245 20.96 -11.93 18.84
C PRO A 245 20.19 -10.61 18.72
N TYR A 246 20.40 -9.84 17.65
CA TYR A 246 19.74 -8.56 17.39
C TYR A 246 19.37 -8.49 15.88
N PRO A 247 18.28 -9.16 15.44
CA PRO A 247 17.96 -9.29 14.03
C PRO A 247 17.36 -8.01 13.42
N LEU A 248 16.86 -7.10 14.26
CA LEU A 248 16.22 -5.85 13.86
C LEU A 248 17.02 -4.65 14.33
N ALA A 249 17.07 -3.61 13.50
CA ALA A 249 17.68 -2.32 13.85
C ALA A 249 16.65 -1.40 14.52
N GLU A 250 17.06 -0.64 15.54
CA GLU A 250 16.18 0.28 16.29
C GLU A 250 15.40 1.26 15.38
N PRO A 251 16.01 1.96 14.40
CA PRO A 251 15.25 2.85 13.51
C PRO A 251 14.14 2.12 12.73
N CYS A 252 14.37 0.86 12.36
CA CYS A 252 13.38 0.05 11.63
C CYS A 252 12.20 -0.34 12.52
N ILE A 253 12.47 -0.66 13.79
CA ILE A 253 11.43 -0.97 14.80
C ILE A 253 10.51 0.22 15.00
N ARG A 254 11.09 1.43 15.13
CA ARG A 254 10.32 2.64 15.43
C ARG A 254 9.42 3.08 14.29
N VAL A 255 9.95 3.10 13.07
CA VAL A 255 9.16 3.43 11.88
C VAL A 255 8.04 2.38 11.69
N ALA A 256 8.29 1.10 11.97
CA ALA A 256 7.26 0.06 11.94
C ALA A 256 6.16 0.29 12.99
N MET A 257 6.52 0.67 14.22
CA MET A 257 5.53 0.99 15.25
C MET A 257 4.60 2.14 14.86
N GLN A 258 5.11 3.14 14.12
CA GLN A 258 4.30 4.26 13.65
C GLN A 258 3.38 3.87 12.49
N THR A 259 3.85 3.06 11.53
CA THR A 259 2.97 2.48 10.49
C THR A 259 1.88 1.59 11.10
N LEU A 260 2.19 0.83 12.14
CA LEU A 260 1.23 -0.02 12.84
C LEU A 260 0.30 0.75 13.79
N SER A 261 0.38 2.08 13.85
CA SER A 261 -0.60 2.92 14.55
C SER A 261 -1.94 2.92 13.81
N PRO A 262 -3.07 3.28 14.47
CA PRO A 262 -4.37 3.38 13.80
C PRO A 262 -4.33 4.23 12.51
N HIS A 263 -3.62 5.36 12.54
CA HIS A 263 -3.44 6.26 11.39
C HIS A 263 -2.64 5.61 10.25
N GLY A 264 -1.51 5.00 10.60
CA GLY A 264 -0.66 4.35 9.60
C GLY A 264 -1.35 3.15 8.95
N MET A 265 -2.12 2.38 9.74
CA MET A 265 -2.90 1.25 9.25
C MET A 265 -4.06 1.69 8.36
N TYR A 266 -4.72 2.81 8.68
CA TYR A 266 -5.75 3.38 7.82
C TYR A 266 -5.19 3.77 6.44
N LEU A 267 -4.07 4.50 6.43
CA LEU A 267 -3.41 4.90 5.19
C LEU A 267 -2.92 3.68 4.39
N ALA A 268 -2.31 2.70 5.05
CA ALA A 268 -1.88 1.47 4.41
C ALA A 268 -3.07 0.77 3.73
N GLN A 269 -4.22 0.66 4.41
CA GLN A 269 -5.43 0.08 3.84
C GLN A 269 -5.92 0.86 2.61
N SER A 270 -5.96 2.19 2.67
CA SER A 270 -6.41 2.98 1.52
C SER A 270 -5.49 2.82 0.31
N ARG A 271 -4.17 2.73 0.52
CA ARG A 271 -3.18 2.46 -0.53
C ARG A 271 -3.31 1.05 -1.12
N ILE A 272 -3.58 0.05 -0.28
CA ILE A 272 -3.86 -1.32 -0.73
C ILE A 272 -5.11 -1.33 -1.63
N ASP A 273 -6.18 -0.65 -1.22
CA ASP A 273 -7.42 -0.55 -2.01
C ASP A 273 -7.16 0.16 -3.36
N ALA A 274 -6.36 1.22 -3.35
CA ALA A 274 -5.94 1.92 -4.57
C ALA A 274 -5.16 1.00 -5.52
N LEU A 275 -4.19 0.22 -5.01
CA LEU A 275 -3.43 -0.75 -5.82
C LEU A 275 -4.30 -1.87 -6.38
N LYS A 276 -5.30 -2.34 -5.62
CA LYS A 276 -6.27 -3.34 -6.12
C LYS A 276 -7.09 -2.77 -7.27
N SER A 277 -7.60 -1.55 -7.13
CA SER A 277 -8.35 -0.87 -8.20
C SER A 277 -7.46 -0.61 -9.43
N GLU A 278 -6.21 -0.20 -9.24
CA GLU A 278 -5.28 0.00 -10.34
C GLU A 278 -4.88 -1.30 -11.02
N ARG A 279 -4.74 -2.41 -10.28
CA ARG A 279 -4.50 -3.75 -10.86
C ARG A 279 -5.62 -4.14 -11.81
N GLU A 280 -6.88 -3.95 -11.41
CA GLU A 280 -8.05 -4.23 -12.25
C GLU A 280 -8.09 -3.34 -13.49
N ARG A 281 -7.77 -2.04 -13.34
CA ARG A 281 -7.71 -1.08 -14.45
C ARG A 281 -6.62 -1.45 -15.46
N VAL A 282 -5.40 -1.71 -14.99
CA VAL A 282 -4.26 -2.10 -15.83
C VAL A 282 -4.51 -3.45 -16.50
N PHE A 283 -5.08 -4.42 -15.78
CA PHE A 283 -5.49 -5.71 -16.34
C PHE A 283 -6.44 -5.51 -17.52
N ALA A 284 -7.53 -4.77 -17.32
CA ALA A 284 -8.54 -4.55 -18.35
C ALA A 284 -7.96 -3.80 -19.56
N ALA A 285 -7.10 -2.80 -19.34
CA ALA A 285 -6.48 -2.01 -20.39
C ALA A 285 -5.47 -2.82 -21.23
N LEU A 286 -4.55 -3.55 -20.59
CA LEU A 286 -3.57 -4.37 -21.29
C LEU A 286 -4.22 -5.53 -22.06
N GLN A 287 -5.34 -6.06 -21.56
CA GLN A 287 -6.10 -7.12 -22.24
C GLN A 287 -6.68 -6.67 -23.60
N GLN A 288 -6.80 -5.35 -23.85
CA GLN A 288 -7.24 -4.82 -25.16
C GLN A 288 -6.10 -4.68 -26.17
N VAL A 289 -4.85 -4.87 -25.76
CA VAL A 289 -3.69 -4.75 -26.66
C VAL A 289 -3.55 -6.06 -27.45
N ALA A 290 -3.44 -5.93 -28.77
CA ALA A 290 -3.24 -7.08 -29.65
C ALA A 290 -1.98 -7.88 -29.28
N ASP A 291 -2.07 -9.21 -29.40
CA ASP A 291 -0.97 -10.15 -29.12
C ASP A 291 -0.44 -10.12 -27.67
N ILE A 292 -1.25 -9.65 -26.73
CA ILE A 292 -0.99 -9.68 -25.29
C ILE A 292 -2.02 -10.55 -24.59
N THR A 293 -1.57 -11.38 -23.65
CA THR A 293 -2.43 -12.09 -22.70
C THR A 293 -2.05 -11.71 -21.28
N VAL A 294 -3.01 -11.20 -20.52
CA VAL A 294 -2.82 -10.84 -19.11
C VAL A 294 -3.42 -11.93 -18.22
N TYR A 295 -2.65 -12.41 -17.26
CA TYR A 295 -3.12 -13.43 -16.32
C TYR A 295 -3.76 -12.79 -15.08
N PRO A 296 -4.88 -13.33 -14.56
CA PRO A 296 -5.48 -12.87 -13.30
C PRO A 296 -4.48 -12.93 -12.14
N SER A 297 -4.60 -12.01 -11.19
CA SER A 297 -3.68 -11.92 -10.07
C SER A 297 -4.36 -11.42 -8.81
N ASP A 298 -4.06 -12.08 -7.69
CA ASP A 298 -4.42 -11.64 -6.35
C ASP A 298 -3.30 -10.84 -5.65
N ALA A 299 -2.16 -10.61 -6.33
CA ALA A 299 -1.01 -9.85 -5.81
C ALA A 299 -0.96 -8.39 -6.31
N ASN A 300 0.06 -7.61 -5.97
CA ASN A 300 0.28 -6.25 -6.51
C ASN A 300 1.07 -6.22 -7.84
N PHE A 301 0.88 -7.22 -8.68
CA PHE A 301 1.53 -7.33 -9.98
C PHE A 301 0.65 -8.14 -10.93
N LEU A 302 0.95 -8.05 -12.22
CA LEU A 302 0.35 -8.87 -13.28
C LEU A 302 1.45 -9.65 -14.00
N LEU A 303 1.17 -10.90 -14.35
CA LEU A 303 1.97 -11.64 -15.33
C LEU A 303 1.35 -11.41 -16.71
N VAL A 304 2.18 -10.98 -17.65
CA VAL A 304 1.76 -10.58 -19.00
C VAL A 304 2.56 -11.38 -20.01
N GLN A 305 1.88 -12.15 -20.85
CA GLN A 305 2.49 -12.81 -22.00
C GLN A 305 2.41 -11.90 -23.22
N VAL A 306 3.54 -11.78 -23.93
CA VAL A 306 3.69 -10.98 -25.15
C VAL A 306 4.25 -11.86 -26.28
N ALA A 307 4.32 -11.35 -27.51
CA ALA A 307 4.92 -12.09 -28.62
C ALA A 307 6.43 -12.37 -28.43
N ASP A 308 7.19 -11.37 -27.97
CA ASP A 308 8.64 -11.47 -27.71
C ASP A 308 9.00 -10.68 -26.45
N ALA A 309 9.15 -11.39 -25.33
CA ALA A 309 9.45 -10.75 -24.04
C ALA A 309 10.81 -10.05 -24.01
N ALA A 310 11.81 -10.57 -24.74
CA ALA A 310 13.14 -9.96 -24.75
C ALA A 310 13.13 -8.62 -25.50
N LYS A 311 12.40 -8.56 -26.62
CA LYS A 311 12.19 -7.33 -27.39
C LYS A 311 11.34 -6.33 -26.59
N THR A 312 10.18 -6.73 -26.09
CA THR A 312 9.29 -5.84 -25.33
C THR A 312 9.98 -5.29 -24.08
N TYR A 313 10.75 -6.10 -23.36
CA TYR A 313 11.54 -5.62 -22.22
C TYR A 313 12.52 -4.51 -22.60
N LYS A 314 13.26 -4.67 -23.71
CA LYS A 314 14.18 -3.63 -24.21
C LYS A 314 13.46 -2.35 -24.61
N GLU A 315 12.28 -2.46 -25.22
CA GLU A 315 11.45 -1.31 -25.62
C GLU A 315 10.91 -0.55 -24.41
N LEU A 316 10.47 -1.25 -23.36
CA LEU A 316 10.05 -0.64 -22.09
C LEU A 316 11.21 0.08 -21.41
N LEU A 317 12.40 -0.55 -21.36
CA LEU A 317 13.60 0.08 -20.82
C LEU A 317 13.98 1.35 -21.58
N ALA A 318 13.90 1.33 -22.93
CA ALA A 318 14.15 2.50 -23.76
C ALA A 318 13.16 3.65 -23.50
N LYS A 319 11.97 3.34 -22.98
CA LYS A 319 10.95 4.31 -22.53
C LYS A 319 11.08 4.68 -21.04
N GLY A 320 12.16 4.26 -20.37
CA GLY A 320 12.42 4.58 -18.98
C GLY A 320 11.65 3.71 -17.97
N ILE A 321 11.12 2.55 -18.38
CA ILE A 321 10.32 1.66 -17.52
C ILE A 321 11.05 0.35 -17.32
N ILE A 322 11.29 -0.03 -16.07
CA ILE A 322 11.83 -1.35 -15.74
C ILE A 322 10.72 -2.27 -15.24
N VAL A 323 10.61 -3.45 -15.86
CA VAL A 323 9.72 -4.54 -15.42
C VAL A 323 10.57 -5.79 -15.14
N ARG A 324 9.95 -6.89 -14.68
CA ARG A 324 10.68 -8.15 -14.48
C ARG A 324 10.47 -9.11 -15.65
N ASN A 325 11.54 -9.43 -16.38
CA ASN A 325 11.48 -10.47 -17.41
C ASN A 325 11.38 -11.87 -16.78
N ARG A 326 10.35 -12.63 -17.14
CA ARG A 326 10.07 -14.00 -16.65
C ARG A 326 10.05 -15.04 -17.78
N HIS A 327 10.59 -14.70 -18.96
CA HIS A 327 10.70 -15.63 -20.10
C HIS A 327 11.39 -16.95 -19.74
N LYS A 328 12.40 -16.92 -18.86
CA LYS A 328 13.10 -18.14 -18.39
C LYS A 328 12.22 -19.05 -17.53
N ASP A 329 11.17 -18.50 -16.92
CA ASP A 329 10.25 -19.21 -16.04
C ASP A 329 9.01 -19.68 -16.81
N ILE A 330 8.40 -18.78 -17.58
CA ILE A 330 7.26 -19.03 -18.44
C ILE A 330 7.54 -18.32 -19.77
N PRO A 331 7.57 -19.05 -20.92
CA PRO A 331 7.94 -18.48 -22.21
C PRO A 331 7.18 -17.20 -22.54
N ASN A 332 7.94 -16.19 -22.95
CA ASN A 332 7.46 -14.88 -23.41
C ASN A 332 6.61 -14.11 -22.40
N THR A 333 6.90 -14.24 -21.10
CA THR A 333 6.21 -13.47 -20.06
C THR A 333 7.07 -12.38 -19.41
N LEU A 334 6.41 -11.28 -19.03
CA LEU A 334 6.91 -10.21 -18.19
C LEU A 334 6.02 -10.12 -16.95
N ARG A 335 6.61 -9.94 -15.78
CA ARG A 335 5.88 -9.56 -14.57
C ARG A 335 5.98 -8.06 -14.38
N ILE A 336 4.82 -7.42 -14.28
CA ILE A 336 4.66 -5.98 -14.17
C ILE A 336 4.10 -5.66 -12.78
N THR A 337 4.84 -4.93 -11.97
CA THR A 337 4.33 -4.39 -10.70
C THR A 337 3.27 -3.32 -10.95
N ILE A 338 2.19 -3.36 -10.18
CA ILE A 338 1.19 -2.29 -10.15
C ILE A 338 1.69 -1.18 -9.23
N ALA A 339 1.73 0.03 -9.76
CA ALA A 339 2.25 1.22 -9.09
C ALA A 339 1.19 2.31 -8.97
N SER A 340 1.60 3.57 -8.85
CA SER A 340 0.66 4.69 -8.85
C SER A 340 -0.02 4.80 -10.21
N ALA A 341 -1.21 5.39 -10.25
CA ALA A 341 -1.93 5.47 -11.50
C ALA A 341 -1.18 6.25 -12.59
N ALA A 342 -0.42 7.29 -12.22
CA ALA A 342 0.44 8.02 -13.16
C ALA A 342 1.54 7.13 -13.76
N GLU A 343 2.19 6.31 -12.94
CA GLU A 343 3.21 5.36 -13.41
C GLU A 343 2.59 4.25 -14.27
N ASN A 344 1.40 3.78 -13.90
CA ASN A 344 0.64 2.81 -14.69
C ASN A 344 0.19 3.41 -16.03
N ASP A 345 -0.18 4.69 -16.10
CA ASP A 345 -0.56 5.34 -17.35
C ASP A 345 0.64 5.45 -18.31
N LEU A 346 1.84 5.73 -17.78
CA LEU A 346 3.07 5.71 -18.57
C LEU A 346 3.37 4.31 -19.11
N LEU A 347 3.13 3.27 -18.31
CA LEU A 347 3.21 1.87 -18.76
C LEU A 347 2.18 1.56 -19.86
N LEU A 348 0.92 1.91 -19.66
CA LEU A 348 -0.15 1.65 -20.64
C LEU A 348 0.12 2.37 -21.97
N ALA A 349 0.59 3.63 -21.91
CA ALA A 349 1.05 4.37 -23.08
C ALA A 349 2.25 3.68 -23.76
N ALA A 350 3.17 3.11 -22.98
CA ALA A 350 4.29 2.35 -23.53
C ALA A 350 3.85 1.08 -24.28
N PHE A 351 2.70 0.50 -23.93
CA PHE A 351 2.04 -0.59 -24.65
C PHE A 351 1.08 -0.14 -25.77
N GLY A 352 0.95 1.18 -26.01
CA GLY A 352 0.11 1.72 -27.09
C GLY A 352 -1.39 1.75 -26.78
N VAL A 353 -1.78 1.69 -25.51
CA VAL A 353 -3.19 1.83 -25.10
C VAL A 353 -3.66 3.26 -25.38
N ALA A 354 -4.66 3.41 -26.25
CA ALA A 354 -5.24 4.72 -26.61
C ALA A 354 -5.95 5.38 -25.42
N GLY A 355 -5.80 6.71 -25.29
CA GLY A 355 -6.41 7.46 -24.18
C GLY A 355 -5.67 7.36 -22.84
N ALA A 356 -4.58 6.57 -22.75
CA ALA A 356 -3.58 6.68 -21.68
C ALA A 356 -2.75 7.97 -21.88
N ASN A 357 -3.44 9.11 -21.87
CA ASN A 357 -2.79 10.40 -21.76
C ASN A 357 -2.43 10.55 -20.27
N PRO A 358 -1.23 11.02 -19.89
CA PRO A 358 -0.93 11.41 -18.52
C PRO A 358 -1.78 12.65 -18.16
N GLN A 359 -3.08 12.48 -18.07
CA GLN A 359 -3.94 13.45 -17.42
C GLN A 359 -3.58 13.31 -15.95
N LEU A 360 -2.91 14.34 -15.41
CA LEU A 360 -2.56 14.42 -13.99
C LEU A 360 -3.81 14.03 -13.20
N GLN A 361 -3.76 12.87 -12.54
CA GLN A 361 -4.88 12.43 -11.73
C GLN A 361 -5.14 13.50 -10.69
N ARG A 362 -6.39 13.94 -10.59
CA ARG A 362 -6.75 15.03 -9.68
C ARG A 362 -7.04 14.47 -8.30
N THR A 363 -6.01 13.81 -7.76
CA THR A 363 -6.04 13.06 -6.51
C THR A 363 -4.88 13.48 -5.63
N ALA A 364 -5.08 13.45 -4.32
CA ALA A 364 -4.04 13.74 -3.36
C ALA A 364 -4.29 13.04 -2.02
N THR A 365 -3.20 12.72 -1.33
CA THR A 365 -3.22 12.27 0.07
C THR A 365 -2.25 13.13 0.85
N VAL A 366 -2.76 13.89 1.81
CA VAL A 366 -1.95 14.73 2.70
C VAL A 366 -2.06 14.19 4.11
N ILE A 367 -0.90 14.17 4.78
CA ILE A 367 -0.79 13.71 6.15
C ILE A 367 -0.11 14.81 6.95
N ARG A 368 -0.76 15.23 8.03
CA ARG A 368 -0.27 16.26 8.93
C ARG A 368 -0.21 15.72 10.35
N ASN A 369 0.95 15.86 10.97
CA ASN A 369 1.17 15.48 12.37
C ASN A 369 1.75 16.67 13.11
N THR A 370 1.06 17.09 14.16
CA THR A 370 1.53 18.09 15.11
C THR A 370 1.62 17.45 16.51
N ASN A 371 1.94 18.24 17.54
CA ASN A 371 1.86 17.75 18.92
C ASN A 371 0.41 17.61 19.40
N GLU A 372 -0.52 18.31 18.75
CA GLU A 372 -1.93 18.41 19.13
C GLU A 372 -2.81 17.49 18.28
N THR A 373 -2.46 17.28 17.01
CA THR A 373 -3.31 16.55 16.06
C THR A 373 -2.54 15.58 15.15
N LYS A 374 -3.24 14.56 14.66
CA LYS A 374 -2.79 13.65 13.59
C LYS A 374 -3.91 13.51 12.58
N ILE A 375 -3.64 13.87 11.33
CA ILE A 375 -4.68 14.04 10.32
C ILE A 375 -4.23 13.43 9.00
N VAL A 376 -5.12 12.66 8.37
CA VAL A 376 -4.97 12.16 7.01
C VAL A 376 -6.17 12.61 6.19
N ALA A 377 -5.93 13.30 5.07
CA ALA A 377 -6.97 13.66 4.10
C ALA A 377 -6.64 13.08 2.73
N GLU A 378 -7.59 12.35 2.13
CA GLU A 378 -7.53 11.86 0.76
C GLU A 378 -8.64 12.46 -0.07
N VAL A 379 -8.27 13.05 -1.21
CA VAL A 379 -9.17 13.75 -2.13
C VAL A 379 -9.06 13.11 -3.52
N ASN A 380 -10.20 12.93 -4.19
CA ASN A 380 -10.27 12.62 -5.62
C ASN A 380 -11.34 13.48 -6.28
N LEU A 381 -10.93 14.45 -7.11
CA LEU A 381 -11.81 15.41 -7.78
C LEU A 381 -12.56 14.79 -8.98
N ASP A 382 -12.24 13.55 -9.36
CA ASP A 382 -12.82 12.83 -10.49
C ASP A 382 -13.81 11.72 -10.08
N LYS A 383 -13.97 11.45 -8.77
CA LYS A 383 -14.94 10.48 -8.23
C LYS A 383 -15.81 11.16 -7.19
N THR A 384 -17.11 10.85 -7.12
CA THR A 384 -18.02 11.44 -6.11
C THR A 384 -18.08 10.67 -4.79
N ALA A 385 -17.44 9.50 -4.71
CA ALA A 385 -17.50 8.59 -3.57
C ALA A 385 -16.19 7.79 -3.44
N PRO A 386 -15.84 7.32 -2.22
CA PRO A 386 -16.58 7.48 -0.97
C PRO A 386 -16.38 8.86 -0.32
N VAL A 387 -17.35 9.27 0.51
CA VAL A 387 -17.18 10.35 1.49
C VAL A 387 -17.21 9.70 2.87
N LYS A 388 -16.10 9.76 3.61
CA LYS A 388 -15.94 9.16 4.95
C LYS A 388 -15.15 10.10 5.84
N ILE A 389 -15.78 10.63 6.87
CA ILE A 389 -15.18 11.63 7.76
C ILE A 389 -15.20 11.11 9.19
N HIS A 390 -14.10 11.32 9.90
CA HIS A 390 -13.99 11.05 11.33
C HIS A 390 -12.99 12.00 11.98
N THR A 391 -13.47 13.11 12.55
CA THR A 391 -12.65 14.08 13.31
C THR A 391 -12.86 13.98 14.81
N GLY A 392 -13.84 13.18 15.26
CA GLY A 392 -14.27 13.13 16.66
C GLY A 392 -15.20 14.27 17.06
N ILE A 393 -15.61 15.14 16.12
CA ILE A 393 -16.51 16.28 16.36
C ILE A 393 -17.76 16.10 15.46
N GLY A 394 -18.86 15.60 16.03
CA GLY A 394 -20.00 15.12 15.24
C GLY A 394 -20.64 16.16 14.30
N PHE A 395 -20.79 17.41 14.73
CA PHE A 395 -21.31 18.47 13.85
C PHE A 395 -20.34 18.79 12.70
N PHE A 396 -19.04 18.81 12.97
CA PHE A 396 -18.02 19.09 11.96
C PHE A 396 -17.85 17.95 10.96
N ASP A 397 -17.91 16.69 11.42
CA ASP A 397 -17.98 15.50 10.57
C ASP A 397 -19.12 15.65 9.55
N HIS A 398 -20.31 16.03 10.02
CA HIS A 398 -21.46 16.27 9.15
C HIS A 398 -21.21 17.37 8.11
N MET A 399 -20.60 18.49 8.51
CA MET A 399 -20.28 19.59 7.59
C MET A 399 -19.28 19.18 6.50
N LEU A 400 -18.25 18.40 6.85
CA LEU A 400 -17.26 17.88 5.89
C LEU A 400 -17.86 16.81 4.96
N GLU A 401 -18.83 16.03 5.44
CA GLU A 401 -19.60 15.11 4.59
C GLU A 401 -20.40 15.88 3.53
N GLN A 402 -21.06 16.98 3.93
CA GLN A 402 -21.74 17.88 2.99
C GLN A 402 -20.75 18.45 1.96
N LEU A 403 -19.54 18.81 2.39
CA LEU A 403 -18.51 19.33 1.51
C LEU A 403 -18.14 18.35 0.38
N GLY A 404 -17.80 17.10 0.71
CA GLY A 404 -17.50 16.09 -0.31
C GLY A 404 -18.71 15.77 -1.19
N LYS A 405 -19.88 15.55 -0.57
CA LYS A 405 -21.11 15.14 -1.26
C LYS A 405 -21.63 16.20 -2.23
N HIS A 406 -21.72 17.45 -1.78
CA HIS A 406 -22.22 18.55 -2.60
C HIS A 406 -21.14 19.13 -3.51
N GLY A 407 -19.86 18.99 -3.14
CA GLY A 407 -18.69 19.31 -3.95
C GLY A 407 -18.47 18.35 -5.11
N GLY A 408 -19.08 17.16 -5.08
CA GLY A 408 -18.99 16.19 -6.16
C GLY A 408 -17.62 15.52 -6.26
N PHE A 409 -16.90 15.40 -5.14
CA PHE A 409 -15.60 14.75 -5.06
C PHE A 409 -15.54 13.76 -3.88
N SER A 410 -14.66 12.78 -3.96
CA SER A 410 -14.49 11.78 -2.90
C SER A 410 -13.59 12.40 -1.84
N LEU A 411 -14.00 12.30 -0.59
CA LEU A 411 -13.26 12.84 0.54
C LEU A 411 -13.21 11.79 1.66
N LYS A 412 -12.01 11.30 1.94
CA LYS A 412 -11.75 10.52 3.15
C LYS A 412 -10.92 11.38 4.10
N LEU A 413 -11.37 11.54 5.33
CA LEU A 413 -10.66 12.33 6.32
C LEU A 413 -10.74 11.69 7.70
N ILE A 414 -9.58 11.46 8.31
CA ILE A 414 -9.48 11.02 9.71
C ILE A 414 -8.60 12.01 10.45
N ALA A 415 -9.08 12.48 11.60
CA ALA A 415 -8.32 13.27 12.55
C ALA A 415 -8.43 12.67 13.96
N ASP A 416 -7.28 12.62 14.63
CA ASP A 416 -7.14 12.38 16.07
C ASP A 416 -6.52 13.63 16.67
N GLY A 417 -7.33 14.41 17.36
CA GLY A 417 -6.95 15.70 17.92
C GLY A 417 -7.29 15.81 19.40
N ASP A 418 -6.78 16.86 20.02
CA ASP A 418 -6.92 17.21 21.43
C ASP A 418 -8.31 17.79 21.79
N THR A 419 -9.38 17.17 21.32
CA THR A 419 -10.79 17.60 21.50
C THR A 419 -11.25 17.71 22.96
N HIS A 420 -10.43 17.27 23.91
CA HIS A 420 -10.64 17.39 25.35
C HIS A 420 -10.14 18.73 25.93
N ILE A 421 -9.28 19.45 25.21
CA ILE A 421 -8.82 20.80 25.53
C ILE A 421 -9.85 21.79 24.95
N ASP A 422 -9.93 21.85 23.62
CA ASP A 422 -10.94 22.55 22.83
C ASP A 422 -10.99 21.95 21.40
N TYR A 423 -11.76 22.58 20.50
CA TYR A 423 -11.88 22.13 19.11
C TYR A 423 -10.97 22.89 18.13
N HIS A 424 -10.25 23.89 18.59
CA HIS A 424 -9.55 24.86 17.75
C HIS A 424 -8.46 24.18 16.91
N HIS A 425 -7.50 23.52 17.57
CA HIS A 425 -6.38 22.88 16.88
C HIS A 425 -6.86 21.80 15.91
N THR A 426 -7.87 21.01 16.32
CA THR A 426 -8.45 19.96 15.47
C THR A 426 -9.11 20.54 14.22
N VAL A 427 -9.96 21.56 14.36
CA VAL A 427 -10.66 22.18 13.23
C VAL A 427 -9.68 22.88 12.29
N GLU A 428 -8.71 23.61 12.83
CA GLU A 428 -7.68 24.31 12.07
C GLU A 428 -6.80 23.33 11.28
N ASP A 429 -6.21 22.33 11.95
CA ASP A 429 -5.31 21.39 11.29
C ASP A 429 -6.06 20.52 10.26
N VAL A 430 -7.36 20.23 10.47
CA VAL A 430 -8.23 19.59 9.47
C VAL A 430 -8.35 20.47 8.23
N ALA A 431 -8.64 21.77 8.42
CA ALA A 431 -8.76 22.73 7.33
C ALA A 431 -7.46 22.83 6.51
N ILE A 432 -6.32 22.92 7.19
CA ILE A 432 -4.99 22.98 6.56
C ILE A 432 -4.72 21.71 5.75
N THR A 433 -4.96 20.54 6.35
CA THR A 433 -4.68 19.24 5.71
C THR A 433 -5.56 19.04 4.48
N LEU A 434 -6.84 19.39 4.59
CA LEU A 434 -7.80 19.34 3.49
C LEU A 434 -7.45 20.33 2.37
N GLY A 435 -7.12 21.58 2.72
CA GLY A 435 -6.75 22.61 1.74
C GLY A 435 -5.48 22.25 0.97
N GLN A 436 -4.48 21.69 1.66
CA GLN A 436 -3.29 21.14 1.01
C GLN A 436 -3.62 19.97 0.07
N ALA A 437 -4.51 19.05 0.48
CA ALA A 437 -4.94 17.95 -0.37
C ALA A 437 -5.69 18.45 -1.62
N LEU A 438 -6.61 19.39 -1.47
CA LEU A 438 -7.30 20.02 -2.59
C LEU A 438 -6.33 20.75 -3.52
N LYS A 439 -5.38 21.52 -2.99
CA LYS A 439 -4.34 22.20 -3.78
C LYS A 439 -3.50 21.22 -4.59
N GLN A 440 -3.05 20.14 -3.96
CA GLN A 440 -2.27 19.09 -4.64
C GLN A 440 -3.09 18.38 -5.73
N ALA A 441 -4.36 18.03 -5.42
CA ALA A 441 -5.27 17.39 -6.36
C ALA A 441 -5.63 18.31 -7.55
N LEU A 442 -5.70 19.63 -7.35
CA LEU A 442 -5.91 20.60 -8.43
C LEU A 442 -4.71 20.72 -9.38
N GLY A 443 -3.52 20.30 -8.95
CA GLY A 443 -2.31 20.29 -9.76
C GLY A 443 -1.99 21.64 -10.39
N ASN A 444 -1.74 21.65 -11.70
CA ASN A 444 -1.43 22.87 -12.45
C ASN A 444 -2.67 23.67 -12.88
N LYS A 445 -3.87 23.29 -12.42
CA LYS A 445 -5.15 24.00 -12.65
C LYS A 445 -5.52 24.18 -14.12
N ARG A 446 -4.93 23.39 -15.03
CA ARG A 446 -5.28 23.45 -16.45
C ARG A 446 -6.68 22.90 -16.68
N GLY A 447 -7.46 23.64 -17.45
CA GLY A 447 -8.77 23.23 -17.94
C GLY A 447 -9.92 23.45 -16.99
N ILE A 448 -9.68 23.86 -15.74
CA ILE A 448 -10.74 24.06 -14.75
C ILE A 448 -11.55 25.33 -15.02
N ASN A 449 -12.79 25.35 -14.54
CA ASN A 449 -13.69 26.52 -14.61
C ASN A 449 -13.25 27.72 -13.77
N ARG A 450 -12.44 27.49 -12.73
CA ARG A 450 -11.84 28.49 -11.83
C ARG A 450 -12.82 29.25 -10.92
N TYR A 451 -14.07 29.49 -11.34
CA TYR A 451 -15.10 30.26 -10.62
C TYR A 451 -16.38 29.45 -10.34
N GLY A 452 -17.15 29.82 -9.30
CA GLY A 452 -18.47 29.22 -8.98
C GLY A 452 -19.36 30.09 -8.06
N PHE A 453 -20.68 29.79 -7.97
CA PHE A 453 -21.68 30.61 -7.23
C PHE A 453 -22.92 29.86 -6.64
N THR A 454 -23.30 30.32 -5.42
CA THR A 454 -24.57 30.33 -4.59
C THR A 454 -25.61 29.20 -4.48
N VAL A 455 -26.19 29.03 -3.27
CA VAL A 455 -27.32 28.11 -2.92
C VAL A 455 -28.24 28.69 -1.81
N PRO A 456 -29.59 28.62 -1.92
CA PRO A 456 -30.51 28.88 -0.80
C PRO A 456 -30.73 27.65 0.12
N MET A 457 -30.92 27.84 1.43
CA MET A 457 -31.21 26.77 2.39
C MET A 457 -32.20 27.21 3.49
N ASP A 458 -33.41 26.65 3.51
CA ASP A 458 -34.51 27.02 4.42
C ASP A 458 -34.69 28.55 4.53
N GLU A 459 -34.63 29.12 5.74
CA GLU A 459 -34.68 30.58 5.95
C GLU A 459 -33.33 31.28 5.74
N SER A 460 -32.27 30.53 5.47
CA SER A 460 -30.93 31.05 5.24
C SER A 460 -30.60 31.20 3.75
N LEU A 461 -29.98 32.31 3.39
CA LEU A 461 -29.41 32.53 2.07
C LEU A 461 -27.88 32.59 2.21
N ALA A 462 -27.21 31.55 1.73
CA ALA A 462 -25.77 31.46 1.76
C ALA A 462 -25.17 31.67 0.36
N SER A 463 -24.07 32.41 0.32
CA SER A 463 -23.30 32.64 -0.89
C SER A 463 -21.84 32.32 -0.68
N ALA A 464 -21.26 31.70 -1.70
CA ALA A 464 -19.84 31.45 -1.80
C ALA A 464 -19.38 31.85 -3.19
N ASN A 465 -18.37 32.71 -3.25
CA ASN A 465 -17.63 33.03 -4.47
C ASN A 465 -16.19 32.57 -4.29
N ILE A 466 -15.68 31.81 -5.27
CA ILE A 466 -14.36 31.19 -5.19
C ILE A 466 -13.54 31.58 -6.42
N ASP A 467 -12.28 31.96 -6.23
CA ASP A 467 -11.27 32.06 -7.28
C ASP A 467 -10.04 31.21 -6.92
N LEU A 468 -9.79 30.14 -7.67
CA LEU A 468 -8.66 29.22 -7.51
C LEU A 468 -7.33 29.81 -8.05
N SER A 469 -7.08 31.09 -7.75
CA SER A 469 -6.01 31.89 -8.36
C SER A 469 -4.61 31.74 -7.78
N GLY A 470 -4.40 30.90 -6.76
CA GLY A 470 -3.09 30.79 -6.10
C GLY A 470 -2.83 31.87 -5.04
N ARG A 471 -3.87 32.53 -4.53
CA ARG A 471 -3.78 33.55 -3.46
C ARG A 471 -4.80 33.24 -2.38
N GLY A 472 -4.35 32.96 -1.16
CA GLY A 472 -5.21 32.70 -0.02
C GLY A 472 -5.78 33.99 0.57
N VAL A 473 -7.09 34.18 0.47
CA VAL A 473 -7.82 35.30 1.10
C VAL A 473 -9.21 34.81 1.48
N LEU A 474 -9.64 35.07 2.73
CA LEU A 474 -11.03 34.92 3.14
C LEU A 474 -11.67 36.30 3.33
N VAL A 475 -12.87 36.49 2.76
CA VAL A 475 -13.81 37.54 3.15
C VAL A 475 -15.04 36.84 3.73
N TYR A 476 -15.37 37.12 4.99
CA TYR A 476 -16.40 36.41 5.74
C TYR A 476 -17.44 37.39 6.28
N GLU A 477 -18.65 37.31 5.75
CA GLU A 477 -19.81 38.12 6.15
C GLU A 477 -20.91 37.21 6.72
N ALA A 478 -20.72 36.73 7.94
CA ALA A 478 -21.71 35.94 8.65
C ALA A 478 -21.80 36.38 10.12
N SER A 479 -23.02 36.42 10.64
CA SER A 479 -23.27 36.67 12.06
C SER A 479 -24.26 35.66 12.61
N PHE A 480 -23.95 35.09 13.77
CA PHE A 480 -24.78 34.07 14.42
C PHE A 480 -25.38 34.61 15.71
N ALA A 481 -26.64 34.29 15.97
CA ALA A 481 -27.36 34.73 17.18
C ALA A 481 -27.00 33.94 18.45
N THR A 482 -26.32 32.79 18.29
CA THR A 482 -25.87 31.91 19.38
C THR A 482 -24.36 31.68 19.28
N PRO A 483 -23.63 31.57 20.40
CA PRO A 483 -22.22 31.21 20.39
C PRO A 483 -21.98 29.71 20.09
N LEU A 484 -23.00 28.86 20.22
CA LEU A 484 -22.87 27.40 20.10
C LEU A 484 -23.98 26.79 19.22
N ILE A 485 -23.62 25.75 18.45
CA ILE A 485 -24.55 24.82 17.79
C ILE A 485 -24.33 23.43 18.41
N GLY A 486 -25.23 23.01 19.29
CA GLY A 486 -24.93 21.90 20.20
C GLY A 486 -23.73 22.26 21.08
N ASP A 487 -22.65 21.48 20.98
CA ASP A 487 -21.39 21.75 21.68
C ASP A 487 -20.33 22.44 20.79
N PHE A 488 -20.64 22.72 19.51
CA PHE A 488 -19.70 23.30 18.55
C PHE A 488 -19.68 24.84 18.60
N PRO A 489 -18.55 25.50 18.87
CA PRO A 489 -18.43 26.96 18.83
C PRO A 489 -18.54 27.51 17.41
N VAL A 490 -19.46 28.45 17.18
CA VAL A 490 -19.73 28.99 15.83
C VAL A 490 -18.56 29.80 15.25
N GLU A 491 -17.70 30.35 16.11
CA GLU A 491 -16.47 31.04 15.70
C GLU A 491 -15.51 30.10 14.95
N MET A 492 -15.55 28.79 15.21
CA MET A 492 -14.70 27.82 14.52
C MET A 492 -15.03 27.68 13.03
N VAL A 493 -16.22 28.13 12.61
CA VAL A 493 -16.59 28.15 11.18
C VAL A 493 -15.72 29.13 10.40
N GLU A 494 -15.51 30.35 10.94
CA GLU A 494 -14.65 31.35 10.30
C GLU A 494 -13.19 30.88 10.28
N HIS A 495 -12.71 30.36 11.41
CA HIS A 495 -11.36 29.79 11.51
C HIS A 495 -11.12 28.66 10.50
N PHE A 496 -12.09 27.74 10.35
CA PHE A 496 -12.01 26.68 9.35
C PHE A 496 -11.84 27.25 7.92
N PHE A 497 -12.71 28.17 7.51
CA PHE A 497 -12.65 28.72 6.16
C PHE A 497 -11.41 29.58 5.93
N TYR A 498 -10.90 30.24 6.97
CA TYR A 498 -9.68 31.02 6.89
C TYR A 498 -8.48 30.12 6.60
N SER A 499 -8.29 29.09 7.42
CA SER A 499 -7.19 28.13 7.28
C SER A 499 -7.30 27.32 5.99
N LEU A 500 -8.53 27.03 5.52
CA LEU A 500 -8.77 26.40 4.23
C LEU A 500 -8.38 27.33 3.06
N ALA A 501 -8.79 28.60 3.09
CA ALA A 501 -8.48 29.57 2.02
C ALA A 501 -6.97 29.76 1.86
N ASP A 502 -6.28 29.91 2.99
CA ASP A 502 -4.82 30.09 3.04
C ASP A 502 -4.09 28.87 2.48
N SER A 503 -4.37 27.68 3.03
CA SER A 503 -3.68 26.44 2.64
C SER A 503 -4.00 25.97 1.21
N MET A 504 -5.21 26.22 0.72
CA MET A 504 -5.61 25.94 -0.67
C MET A 504 -5.06 26.99 -1.66
N GLU A 505 -4.61 28.15 -1.16
CA GLU A 505 -4.26 29.33 -1.94
C GLU A 505 -5.41 29.79 -2.85
N ALA A 506 -6.58 30.00 -2.25
CA ALA A 506 -7.79 30.43 -2.94
C ALA A 506 -8.40 31.68 -2.32
N ALA A 507 -8.97 32.54 -3.15
CA ALA A 507 -9.79 33.64 -2.69
C ALA A 507 -11.21 33.11 -2.48
N ILE A 508 -11.71 33.18 -1.25
CA ILE A 508 -13.02 32.68 -0.84
C ILE A 508 -13.78 33.85 -0.22
N HIS A 509 -14.95 34.15 -0.76
CA HIS A 509 -15.88 35.13 -0.20
C HIS A 509 -17.15 34.41 0.22
N LEU A 510 -17.45 34.44 1.52
CA LEU A 510 -18.62 33.84 2.11
C LEU A 510 -19.53 34.89 2.70
N LYS A 511 -20.83 34.75 2.45
CA LYS A 511 -21.86 35.54 3.11
C LYS A 511 -23.06 34.68 3.42
N VAL A 512 -23.66 34.85 4.60
CA VAL A 512 -24.94 34.22 4.93
C VAL A 512 -25.87 35.14 5.71
N ASP A 513 -27.11 35.21 5.26
CA ASP A 513 -28.22 35.86 5.96
C ASP A 513 -29.19 34.77 6.45
N GLY A 514 -29.67 34.81 7.70
CA GLY A 514 -30.59 33.81 8.25
C GLY A 514 -30.79 33.93 9.76
N GLU A 515 -31.72 33.15 10.32
CA GLU A 515 -32.05 33.21 11.76
C GLU A 515 -31.47 32.05 12.56
N ASN A 516 -31.50 30.82 12.02
CA ASN A 516 -30.98 29.65 12.72
C ASN A 516 -29.49 29.42 12.38
N ALA A 517 -28.62 29.50 13.39
CA ALA A 517 -27.18 29.30 13.22
C ALA A 517 -26.84 27.94 12.58
N HIS A 518 -27.58 26.88 12.87
CA HIS A 518 -27.39 25.58 12.22
C HIS A 518 -27.60 25.67 10.70
N HIS A 519 -28.72 26.25 10.27
CA HIS A 519 -29.06 26.40 8.86
C HIS A 519 -28.08 27.34 8.15
N GLN A 520 -27.68 28.43 8.82
CA GLN A 520 -26.69 29.36 8.30
C GLN A 520 -25.34 28.66 8.04
N VAL A 521 -24.83 27.89 9.00
CA VAL A 521 -23.54 27.18 8.85
C VAL A 521 -23.62 26.10 7.78
N GLU A 522 -24.67 25.28 7.80
CA GLU A 522 -24.86 24.25 6.77
C GLU A 522 -25.04 24.87 5.38
N GLY A 523 -25.74 26.01 5.30
CA GLY A 523 -25.88 26.83 4.10
C GLY A 523 -24.53 27.29 3.57
N LEU A 524 -23.65 27.82 4.43
CA LEU A 524 -22.28 28.21 4.06
C LEU A 524 -21.47 27.05 3.49
N PHE A 525 -21.47 25.89 4.16
CA PHE A 525 -20.74 24.70 3.70
C PHE A 525 -21.29 24.18 2.37
N LYS A 526 -22.61 24.13 2.19
CA LYS A 526 -23.23 23.73 0.91
C LYS A 526 -22.97 24.72 -0.20
N ALA A 527 -23.07 26.02 0.07
CA ALA A 527 -22.77 27.07 -0.90
C ALA A 527 -21.30 26.99 -1.34
N PHE A 528 -20.37 26.85 -0.40
CA PHE A 528 -18.95 26.63 -0.69
C PHE A 528 -18.73 25.36 -1.51
N ALA A 529 -19.31 24.23 -1.09
CA ALA A 529 -19.19 22.97 -1.79
C ALA A 529 -19.68 23.05 -3.24
N LYS A 530 -20.83 23.69 -3.48
CA LYS A 530 -21.38 23.88 -4.83
C LYS A 530 -20.57 24.85 -5.68
N ALA A 531 -20.10 25.95 -5.09
CA ALA A 531 -19.19 26.86 -5.78
C ALA A 531 -17.87 26.15 -6.14
N LEU A 532 -17.34 25.32 -5.23
CA LEU A 532 -16.12 24.56 -5.47
C LEU A 532 -16.33 23.53 -6.57
N GLN A 533 -17.42 22.77 -6.55
CA GLN A 533 -17.80 21.81 -7.60
C GLN A 533 -17.76 22.46 -8.99
N GLN A 534 -18.34 23.65 -9.12
CA GLN A 534 -18.33 24.40 -10.35
C GLN A 534 -16.90 24.80 -10.74
N ALA A 535 -16.14 25.38 -9.81
CA ALA A 535 -14.80 25.91 -10.04
C ALA A 535 -13.78 24.84 -10.43
N ILE A 536 -13.89 23.61 -9.89
CA ILE A 536 -12.96 22.51 -10.16
C ILE A 536 -13.31 21.72 -11.43
N ALA A 537 -14.48 21.91 -12.03
CA ALA A 537 -14.87 21.15 -13.22
C ALA A 537 -13.96 21.48 -14.42
N ILE A 538 -13.53 20.45 -15.16
CA ILE A 538 -12.74 20.62 -16.39
C ILE A 538 -13.70 20.97 -17.54
N THR A 539 -13.45 22.07 -18.22
CA THR A 539 -14.24 22.55 -19.37
C THR A 539 -13.42 22.83 -20.62
N SER A 540 -12.08 22.78 -20.55
CA SER A 540 -11.19 22.92 -21.72
C SER A 540 -9.80 22.31 -21.47
N ASP A 541 -8.92 22.33 -22.48
CA ASP A 541 -7.51 21.88 -22.35
C ASP A 541 -6.52 23.02 -21.98
N GLY A 542 -7.01 24.25 -21.88
CA GLY A 542 -6.21 25.46 -21.65
C GLY A 542 -6.06 25.82 -20.18
N LEU A 543 -4.96 26.48 -19.79
CA LEU A 543 -4.88 27.13 -18.48
C LEU A 543 -5.82 28.35 -18.48
N PRO A 544 -6.74 28.51 -17.50
CA PRO A 544 -7.64 29.66 -17.42
C PRO A 544 -6.92 30.93 -16.92
N SER A 545 -5.87 31.35 -17.66
CA SER A 545 -5.01 32.50 -17.38
C SER A 545 -4.51 33.17 -18.66
N THR A 546 -4.55 34.50 -18.69
CA THR A 546 -3.96 35.32 -19.75
C THR A 546 -2.45 35.49 -19.61
N LYS A 547 -1.88 35.19 -18.43
CA LYS A 547 -0.45 35.34 -18.14
C LYS A 547 0.36 34.07 -18.38
N GLY A 548 -0.29 32.97 -18.77
CA GLY A 548 0.34 31.66 -18.94
C GLY A 548 0.72 30.94 -17.64
N VAL A 549 0.49 31.57 -16.49
CA VAL A 549 0.71 31.03 -15.13
C VAL A 549 -0.43 31.50 -14.19
N LEU A 550 -0.69 30.75 -13.12
CA LEU A 550 -1.65 31.08 -12.04
C LEU A 550 -0.96 31.00 -10.68
#